data_AF-A0A4Y2DFD4-F1
#
_entry.id   AF-A0A4Y2DFD4-F1
#
_cell.length_a   1.000
_cell.length_b   1.000
_cell.length_c   1.000
_cell.angle_alpha   90.00
_cell.angle_beta   90.00
_cell.angle_gamma   90.00
#
_symmetry.space_group_name_H-M   'P 1'
#
loop_
_entity.id
_entity.type
_entity.pdbx_description
1 polymer ?
#
loop_
_entity_poly.entity_id
_entity_poly.type
_entity_poly.pdbx_seq_one_letter_code
_entity_poly.pdbx_strand_id
1 'polypeptide(L)'
;MSKMNMREIKNEEKKNGDLPVLLFDLQNVIQTPHVNISSSFYLRKLKIYNLTAYCTPTKRVYCALWSENLSDRSSNDIASASDKILTVLTEENYITELITW
;
A
#
# COMPACT_ATOMS: atom_id res chain seq x y z
N MET A 1 14.91 -7.18 12.27
CA MET A 1 13.75 -7.61 13.07
C MET A 1 13.14 -8.84 12.40
N SER A 2 13.26 -10.01 13.02
CA SER A 2 12.89 -11.30 12.42
C SER A 2 11.37 -11.48 12.39
N LYS A 3 10.84 -12.22 11.40
CA LYS A 3 9.41 -12.50 11.15
C LYS A 3 8.62 -13.07 12.36
N MET A 4 9.31 -13.46 13.43
CA MET A 4 8.74 -14.01 14.66
C MET A 4 8.16 -12.93 15.59
N ASN A 5 8.91 -11.86 15.90
CA ASN A 5 8.40 -10.69 16.65
C ASN A 5 7.20 -10.03 15.96
N MET A 6 7.14 -10.14 14.64
CA MET A 6 6.11 -9.54 13.81
C MET A 6 4.71 -10.13 14.11
N ARG A 7 4.57 -11.46 14.09
CA ARG A 7 3.28 -12.10 14.41
C ARG A 7 2.81 -11.82 15.83
N GLU A 8 3.76 -11.63 16.74
CA GLU A 8 3.50 -11.29 18.13
C GLU A 8 2.90 -9.88 18.25
N ILE A 9 3.49 -8.88 17.58
CA ILE A 9 2.93 -7.51 17.52
C ILE A 9 1.49 -7.54 17.00
N LYS A 10 1.21 -8.24 15.89
CA LYS A 10 -0.17 -8.38 15.37
C LYS A 10 -1.14 -9.04 16.37
N ASN A 11 -0.66 -9.94 17.22
CA ASN A 11 -1.47 -10.57 18.25
C ASN A 11 -1.65 -9.68 19.48
N GLU A 12 -0.67 -8.83 19.79
CA GLU A 12 -0.74 -7.81 20.83
C GLU A 12 -1.70 -6.68 20.46
N GLU A 13 -1.70 -6.24 19.20
CA GLU A 13 -2.71 -5.32 18.63
C GLU A 13 -4.14 -5.81 18.83
N LYS A 14 -4.37 -7.11 18.57
CA LYS A 14 -5.69 -7.71 18.78
C LYS A 14 -6.12 -7.70 20.25
N LYS A 15 -5.17 -7.60 21.17
CA LYS A 15 -5.42 -7.55 22.63
C LYS A 15 -5.54 -6.11 23.14
N ASN A 16 -4.69 -5.21 22.64
CA ASN A 16 -4.65 -3.79 22.96
C ASN A 16 -5.02 -2.99 21.70
N GLY A 17 -6.31 -2.76 21.47
CA GLY A 17 -6.81 -2.08 20.26
C GLY A 17 -6.45 -0.59 20.11
N ASP A 18 -5.48 -0.09 20.87
CA ASP A 18 -5.05 1.31 20.92
C ASP A 18 -3.79 1.61 20.10
N LEU A 19 -3.06 0.60 19.63
CA LEU A 19 -1.90 0.84 18.76
C LEU A 19 -2.33 0.85 17.28
N PRO A 20 -1.98 1.88 16.51
CA PRO A 20 -2.28 1.90 15.09
C PRO A 20 -1.15 1.23 14.29
N VAL A 21 -1.45 0.02 13.80
CA VAL A 21 -0.55 -0.72 12.90
C VAL A 21 -0.98 -0.54 11.44
N LEU A 22 -0.01 -0.12 10.63
CA LEU A 22 -0.14 0.07 9.20
C LEU A 22 0.65 -1.00 8.44
N LEU A 23 -0.07 -1.79 7.66
CA LEU A 23 0.50 -2.85 6.84
C LEU A 23 0.60 -2.39 5.40
N PHE A 24 1.83 -2.26 4.87
CA PHE A 24 2.03 -1.99 3.46
C PHE A 24 2.14 -3.30 2.67
N ASP A 25 1.48 -3.34 1.53
CA ASP A 25 1.61 -4.40 0.54
C ASP A 25 1.72 -3.79 -0.85
N LEU A 26 2.77 -4.16 -1.58
CA LEU A 26 2.97 -3.73 -2.96
C LEU A 26 2.34 -4.75 -3.88
N GLN A 27 1.24 -4.39 -4.52
CA GLN A 27 0.53 -5.28 -5.41
C GLN A 27 1.34 -5.57 -6.69
N ASN A 28 1.08 -6.72 -7.29
CA ASN A 28 1.59 -7.03 -8.62
C ASN A 28 1.13 -5.98 -9.65
N VAL A 29 1.97 -5.72 -10.66
CA VAL A 29 1.75 -4.69 -11.68
C VAL A 29 0.46 -4.97 -12.44
N ILE A 30 -0.46 -4.00 -12.45
CA ILE A 30 -1.75 -4.10 -13.13
C ILE A 30 -1.56 -3.62 -14.56
N GLN A 31 -1.80 -4.50 -15.53
CA GLN A 31 -1.77 -4.14 -16.94
C GLN A 31 -3.15 -3.64 -17.40
N THR A 32 -3.19 -2.45 -17.98
CA THR A 32 -4.41 -1.81 -18.48
C THR A 32 -4.25 -1.37 -19.94
N PRO A 33 -5.31 -1.40 -20.76
CA PRO A 33 -6.66 -1.87 -20.45
C PRO A 33 -6.75 -3.40 -20.43
N HIS A 34 -7.64 -3.95 -19.59
CA HIS A 34 -7.93 -5.38 -19.55
C HIS A 34 -9.01 -5.70 -20.59
N VAL A 35 -8.61 -6.24 -21.74
CA VAL A 35 -9.50 -6.51 -22.87
C VAL A 35 -9.28 -7.93 -23.38
N ASN A 36 -10.36 -8.70 -23.51
CA ASN A 36 -10.32 -10.09 -23.96
C ASN A 36 -10.46 -10.21 -25.49
N ILE A 37 -9.59 -9.51 -26.21
CA ILE A 37 -9.53 -9.54 -27.69
C ILE A 37 -8.10 -9.89 -28.08
N SER A 38 -7.94 -10.83 -29.01
CA SER A 38 -6.63 -11.30 -29.48
C SER A 38 -5.74 -10.16 -30.02
N SER A 39 -6.32 -9.13 -30.62
CA SER A 39 -5.60 -7.94 -31.09
C SER A 39 -4.94 -7.15 -29.95
N SER A 40 -5.49 -7.18 -28.74
CA SER A 40 -4.94 -6.50 -27.56
C SER A 40 -3.60 -7.09 -27.10
N PHE A 41 -3.23 -8.28 -27.58
CA PHE A 41 -1.92 -8.87 -27.33
C PHE A 41 -0.78 -8.06 -27.96
N TYR A 42 -1.04 -7.43 -29.11
CA TYR A 42 -0.04 -6.65 -29.85
C TYR A 42 -0.02 -5.16 -29.47
N LEU A 43 -0.99 -4.72 -28.68
CA LEU A 43 -1.05 -3.34 -28.20
C LEU A 43 -0.19 -3.16 -26.94
N ARG A 44 0.44 -2.00 -26.81
CA ARG A 44 1.19 -1.64 -25.61
C ARG A 44 0.21 -1.51 -24.44
N LYS A 45 0.41 -2.33 -23.41
CA LYS A 45 -0.34 -2.25 -22.16
C LYS A 45 0.32 -1.25 -21.21
N LEU A 46 -0.48 -0.35 -20.66
CA LEU A 46 -0.07 0.58 -19.62
C LEU A 46 0.08 -0.17 -18.29
N LYS A 47 1.24 -0.03 -17.66
CA LYS A 47 1.48 -0.55 -16.31
C LYS A 47 0.98 0.45 -15.28
N ILE A 48 0.15 -0.04 -14.36
CA ILE A 48 -0.29 0.69 -13.18
C ILE A 48 0.30 -0.01 -11.96
N TYR A 49 0.92 0.78 -11.11
CA TYR A 49 1.49 0.36 -9.84
C TYR A 49 0.51 0.73 -8.73
N ASN A 50 0.34 -0.18 -7.77
CA ASN A 50 -0.53 0.02 -6.61
C ASN A 50 0.23 -0.32 -5.33
N LEU A 51 0.36 0.67 -4.45
CA LEU A 51 0.81 0.48 -3.08
C LEU A 51 -0.40 0.53 -2.16
N THR A 52 -0.66 -0.58 -1.49
CA THR A 52 -1.79 -0.72 -0.58
C THR A 52 -1.32 -0.60 0.86
N ALA A 53 -2.05 0.14 1.68
CA ALA A 53 -1.81 0.24 3.10
C ALA A 53 -3.09 -0.08 3.88
N TYR A 54 -3.02 -1.08 4.75
CA TYR A 54 -4.13 -1.48 5.60
C TYR A 54 -3.92 -0.95 7.01
N CYS A 55 -4.85 -0.12 7.48
CA CYS A 55 -4.84 0.42 8.83
C CYS A 55 -5.72 -0.45 9.73
N THR A 56 -5.12 -1.08 10.74
CA THR A 56 -5.83 -2.04 11.61
C THR A 56 -6.91 -1.41 12.49
N PRO A 57 -6.69 -0.26 13.17
CA PRO A 57 -7.70 0.36 14.04
C PRO A 57 -8.94 0.81 13.28
N THR A 58 -8.76 1.51 12.17
CA THR A 58 -9.87 2.05 11.37
C THR A 58 -10.45 1.00 10.42
N LYS A 59 -9.75 -0.14 10.23
CA LYS A 59 -10.03 -1.18 9.24
C LYS A 59 -10.17 -0.63 7.82
N ARG A 60 -9.54 0.52 7.55
CA ARG A 60 -9.53 1.17 6.24
C ARG A 60 -8.33 0.71 5.42
N VAL A 61 -8.54 0.65 4.12
CA VAL A 61 -7.50 0.38 3.13
C VAL A 61 -7.27 1.65 2.35
N TYR A 62 -6.01 2.05 2.23
CA TYR A 62 -5.56 3.16 1.40
C TYR A 62 -4.79 2.60 0.22
N CYS A 63 -5.08 3.08 -0.99
CA CYS A 63 -4.40 2.65 -2.20
C CYS A 63 -3.78 3.86 -2.88
N ALA A 64 -2.44 3.87 -3.00
CA ALA A 64 -1.72 4.82 -3.83
C ALA A 64 -1.48 4.19 -5.21
N LEU A 65 -2.18 4.71 -6.21
CA LEU A 65 -2.09 4.28 -7.60
C LEU A 65 -1.30 5.28 -8.42
N TRP A 66 -0.37 4.78 -9.25
CA TRP A 66 0.31 5.59 -10.25
C TRP A 66 0.60 4.80 -11.52
N SER A 67 0.64 5.48 -12.66
CA SER A 67 0.92 4.87 -13.96
C SER A 67 2.39 4.97 -14.33
N GLU A 68 2.89 4.06 -15.18
CA GLU A 68 4.26 4.13 -15.73
C GLU A 68 4.58 5.45 -16.47
N ASN A 69 3.58 6.19 -16.91
CA ASN A 69 3.76 7.50 -17.55
C ASN A 69 4.16 8.62 -16.56
N LEU A 70 3.79 8.46 -15.28
CA LEU A 70 4.05 9.45 -14.23
C LEU A 70 5.42 9.19 -13.61
N SER A 71 5.64 7.95 -13.20
CA SER A 71 6.93 7.48 -12.72
C SER A 71 6.99 5.96 -12.79
N ASP A 72 8.19 5.44 -12.64
CA ASP A 72 8.40 4.00 -12.61
C ASP A 72 8.19 3.45 -11.19
N ARG A 73 8.80 2.31 -10.87
CA ARG A 73 8.76 1.67 -9.55
C ARG A 73 10.08 1.82 -8.80
N SER A 74 10.64 3.04 -8.80
CA SER A 74 11.88 3.32 -8.08
C SER A 74 11.60 3.48 -6.58
N SER A 75 12.66 3.41 -5.76
CA SER A 75 12.53 3.59 -4.30
C SER A 75 11.90 4.93 -3.94
N ASN A 76 12.16 5.99 -4.71
CA ASN A 76 11.63 7.33 -4.46
C ASN A 76 10.12 7.39 -4.73
N ASP A 77 9.65 6.65 -5.73
CA ASP A 77 8.23 6.60 -6.08
C ASP A 77 7.43 5.89 -4.99
N ILE A 78 7.97 4.78 -4.48
CA ILE A 78 7.39 4.04 -3.36
C ILE A 78 7.39 4.90 -2.10
N ALA A 79 8.50 5.59 -1.81
CA ALA A 79 8.59 6.48 -0.66
C ALA A 79 7.56 7.63 -0.74
N SER A 80 7.40 8.26 -1.91
CA SER A 80 6.40 9.30 -2.11
C SER A 80 4.96 8.78 -2.00
N ALA A 81 4.70 7.56 -2.51
CA ALA A 81 3.41 6.91 -2.36
C ALA A 81 3.10 6.61 -0.87
N SER A 82 4.07 6.09 -0.12
CA SER A 82 3.95 5.88 1.33
C SER A 82 3.71 7.19 2.07
N ASP A 83 4.47 8.23 1.77
CA ASP A 83 4.35 9.56 2.38
C ASP A 83 2.97 10.18 2.15
N LYS A 84 2.42 10.06 0.94
CA LYS A 84 1.03 10.47 0.65
C LYS A 84 0.00 9.72 1.49
N ILE A 85 0.17 8.40 1.63
CA ILE A 85 -0.72 7.58 2.46
C ILE A 85 -0.63 8.02 3.92
N LEU A 86 0.58 8.28 4.43
CA LEU A 86 0.81 8.75 5.80
C LEU A 86 0.18 10.13 6.03
N THR A 87 0.32 11.04 5.09
CA THR A 87 -0.28 12.38 5.18
C THR A 87 -1.80 12.30 5.33
N VAL A 88 -2.47 11.50 4.48
CA VAL A 88 -3.92 11.29 4.57
C VAL A 88 -4.31 10.62 5.90
N LEU A 89 -3.51 9.66 6.37
CA LEU A 89 -3.74 9.00 7.66
C LEU A 89 -3.65 9.95 8.85
N THR A 90 -2.65 10.85 8.85
CA THR A 90 -2.44 11.84 9.91
C THR A 90 -3.52 12.93 9.91
N GLU A 91 -4.05 13.29 8.74
CA GLU A 91 -5.19 14.21 8.65
C GLU A 91 -6.48 13.59 9.22
N GLU A 92 -6.69 12.29 9.01
CA GLU A 92 -7.89 11.59 9.49
C GLU A 92 -7.80 11.17 10.97
N ASN A 93 -6.61 10.93 11.51
CA ASN A 93 -6.42 10.34 12.84
C ASN A 93 -5.25 11.00 13.59
N TYR A 94 -5.43 11.26 14.89
CA TYR A 94 -4.35 11.68 15.80
C TYR A 94 -3.46 10.47 16.17
N ILE A 95 -2.67 9.97 15.22
CA ILE A 95 -1.74 8.85 15.44
C ILE A 95 -0.43 9.37 16.03
N THR A 96 -0.09 8.94 17.25
CA THR A 96 1.14 9.33 17.95
C THR A 96 2.30 8.34 17.72
N GLU A 97 2.00 7.07 17.49
CA GLU A 97 2.98 6.02 17.25
C GLU A 97 2.49 5.13 16.10
N LEU A 98 3.33 4.90 15.09
CA LEU A 98 2.97 4.10 13.92
C LEU A 98 4.00 3.00 13.72
N ILE A 99 3.52 1.75 13.64
CA ILE A 99 4.36 0.62 13.26
C ILE A 99 4.08 0.29 11.79
N THR A 100 5.08 0.52 10.95
CA THR A 100 5.04 0.20 9.52
C THR A 100 5.66 -1.18 9.27
N TRP A 101 4.99 -1.98 8.44
CA TRP A 101 5.35 -3.35 8.09
C TRP A 101 5.90 -3.49 6.68
#